data_AF-A0A225UCH8-F1
#
_entry.id   AF-A0A225UCH8-F1
#
_cell.length_a   1.000
_cell.length_b   1.000
_cell.length_c   1.000
_cell.angle_alpha   90.00
_cell.angle_beta   90.00
_cell.angle_gamma   90.00
#
_symmetry.space_group_name_H-M   'P 1'
#
loop_
_entity.id
_entity.type
_entity.pdbx_description
1 polymer ?
#
loop_
_entity_poly.entity_id
_entity_poly.type
_entity_poly.pdbx_seq_one_letter_code
_entity_poly.pdbx_strand_id
1 'polypeptide(L)'
;AVGTMPEWFLPWYELEYDGASFLAEGAFGEVYRAKWLESDVIVKQVKLPEVRKMFEHEVDVWFGLSHPHVVRLFGACHIGTPVFACEYASNGSLDRYLRKHPKEIWQKLHEAALGVQYLHSRGIIHGDLKCNNIVVKSVK
;
A
#
# COMPACT_ATOMS: atom_id res chain seq x y z
N ALA A 1 -11.27 -28.39 -10.68
CA ALA A 1 -11.69 -27.10 -11.26
C ALA A 1 -10.44 -26.30 -11.52
N VAL A 2 -10.23 -25.79 -12.73
CA VAL A 2 -9.16 -24.82 -12.98
C VAL A 2 -9.55 -23.58 -12.18
N GLY A 3 -8.79 -23.25 -11.14
CA GLY A 3 -9.09 -22.11 -10.29
C GLY A 3 -9.09 -20.84 -11.14
N THR A 4 -10.19 -20.11 -11.14
CA THR A 4 -10.25 -18.78 -11.74
C THR A 4 -9.29 -17.87 -10.99
N MET A 5 -8.50 -17.10 -11.72
CA MET A 5 -7.59 -16.13 -11.11
C MET A 5 -8.38 -15.07 -10.34
N PRO A 6 -7.94 -14.62 -9.15
CA PRO A 6 -8.61 -13.55 -8.43
C PRO A 6 -8.64 -12.24 -9.23
N GLU A 7 -9.67 -11.42 -9.04
CA GLU A 7 -9.82 -10.13 -9.76
C GLU A 7 -8.68 -9.14 -9.49
N TRP A 8 -8.06 -9.22 -8.30
CA TRP A 8 -6.94 -8.39 -7.90
C TRP A 8 -5.58 -8.85 -8.45
N PHE A 9 -5.53 -9.98 -9.16
CA PHE A 9 -4.27 -10.55 -9.62
C PHE A 9 -3.59 -9.62 -10.63
N LEU A 10 -2.40 -9.14 -10.26
CA LEU A 10 -1.55 -8.33 -11.13
C LEU A 10 -0.29 -9.16 -11.46
N PRO A 11 -0.08 -9.52 -12.73
CA PRO A 11 1.09 -10.31 -13.12
C PRO A 11 2.38 -9.52 -12.89
N TRP A 12 3.37 -10.15 -12.26
CA TRP A 12 4.64 -9.50 -11.90
C TRP A 12 5.39 -8.89 -13.10
N TYR A 13 5.20 -9.43 -14.31
CA TYR A 13 5.85 -8.94 -15.52
C TYR A 13 5.23 -7.65 -16.08
N GLU A 14 4.08 -7.20 -15.55
CA GLU A 14 3.52 -5.89 -15.87
C GLU A 14 4.12 -4.77 -15.00
N LEU A 15 4.94 -5.12 -14.00
CA LEU A 15 5.64 -4.16 -13.15
C LEU A 15 7.02 -3.88 -13.72
N GLU A 16 7.24 -2.63 -14.12
CA GLU A 16 8.52 -2.17 -14.66
C GLU A 16 9.34 -1.48 -13.56
N TYR A 17 10.46 -2.09 -13.19
CA TYR A 17 11.42 -1.53 -12.24
C TYR A 17 12.53 -0.80 -13.01
N ASP A 18 12.92 0.38 -12.53
CA ASP A 18 14.07 1.14 -12.99
C ASP A 18 15.32 0.95 -12.08
N GLY A 19 16.44 1.54 -12.46
CA GLY A 19 17.71 1.41 -11.72
C GLY A 19 17.73 2.07 -10.33
N ALA A 20 16.71 2.86 -9.97
CA ALA A 20 16.60 3.56 -8.68
C ALA A 20 15.36 3.11 -7.87
N SER A 21 14.84 1.93 -8.20
CA SER A 21 13.53 1.47 -7.70
C SER A 21 13.51 1.14 -6.22
N PHE A 22 14.62 0.78 -5.58
CA PHE A 22 14.63 0.47 -4.15
C PHE A 22 14.38 1.72 -3.31
N LEU A 23 13.36 1.70 -2.45
CA LEU A 23 13.01 2.81 -1.57
C LEU A 23 13.34 2.54 -0.11
N ALA A 24 13.00 1.35 0.38
CA ALA A 24 13.15 1.00 1.78
C ALA A 24 13.10 -0.50 2.01
N GLU A 25 13.68 -0.91 3.13
CA GLU A 25 13.47 -2.23 3.72
C GLU A 25 12.88 -2.05 5.13
N GLY A 26 11.90 -2.88 5.47
CA GLY A 26 11.28 -2.92 6.78
C GLY A 26 11.03 -4.34 7.26
N ALA A 27 10.46 -4.47 8.45
CA ALA A 27 10.21 -5.77 9.09
C ALA A 27 9.33 -6.73 8.25
N PHE A 28 8.49 -6.19 7.37
CA PHE A 28 7.55 -6.95 6.53
C PHE A 28 8.05 -7.16 5.09
N GLY A 29 9.25 -6.68 4.76
CA GLY A 29 9.88 -6.85 3.46
C GLY A 29 10.36 -5.55 2.83
N GLU A 30 10.47 -5.55 1.50
CA GLU A 30 11.10 -4.49 0.73
C GLU A 30 10.07 -3.67 -0.04
N VAL A 31 10.36 -2.39 -0.22
CA VAL A 31 9.49 -1.44 -0.90
C VAL A 31 10.25 -0.86 -2.09
N TYR A 32 9.62 -0.92 -3.25
CA TYR A 32 10.15 -0.42 -4.50
C TYR A 32 9.19 0.60 -5.12
N ARG A 33 9.74 1.55 -5.87
CA ARG A 33 9.00 2.29 -6.89
C ARG A 33 9.03 1.48 -8.18
N ALA A 34 7.93 1.47 -8.92
CA ALA A 34 7.86 0.86 -10.23
C ALA A 34 6.86 1.63 -11.11
N LYS A 35 6.77 1.26 -12.39
CA LYS A 35 5.67 1.65 -13.26
C LYS A 35 4.73 0.48 -13.52
N TRP A 36 3.44 0.78 -13.61
CA TRP A 36 2.41 -0.12 -14.14
C TRP A 36 1.53 0.68 -15.09
N LEU A 37 1.48 0.26 -16.37
CA LEU A 37 0.76 0.99 -17.43
C LEU A 37 1.09 2.51 -17.44
N GLU A 38 2.39 2.83 -17.44
CA GLU A 38 2.94 4.20 -17.38
C GLU A 38 2.65 5.00 -16.10
N SER A 39 1.94 4.42 -15.13
CA SER A 39 1.62 5.07 -13.85
C SER A 39 2.63 4.68 -12.77
N ASP A 40 3.08 5.66 -11.99
CA ASP A 40 3.92 5.42 -10.81
C ASP A 40 3.15 4.59 -9.75
N VAL A 41 3.75 3.49 -9.35
CA VAL A 41 3.23 2.60 -8.29
C VAL A 41 4.30 2.30 -7.25
N ILE A 42 3.85 1.91 -6.07
CA ILE A 42 4.69 1.29 -5.05
C ILE A 42 4.48 -0.21 -5.08
N VAL A 43 5.59 -0.94 -5.11
CA VAL A 43 5.61 -2.40 -4.98
C VAL A 43 6.19 -2.79 -3.63
N LYS A 44 5.36 -3.41 -2.78
CA LYS A 44 5.81 -3.98 -1.50
C LYS A 44 5.99 -5.48 -1.65
N GLN A 45 7.22 -5.95 -1.61
CA GLN A 45 7.56 -7.39 -1.64
C GLN A 45 7.56 -7.95 -0.21
N VAL A 46 6.90 -9.09 -0.01
CA VAL A 46 6.78 -9.75 1.30
C VAL A 46 7.79 -10.89 1.41
N LYS A 47 8.64 -10.87 2.44
CA LYS A 47 9.75 -11.84 2.60
C LYS A 47 9.35 -13.20 3.20
N LEU A 48 8.14 -13.36 3.74
CA LEU A 48 7.75 -14.54 4.52
C LEU A 48 6.71 -15.42 3.77
N PRO A 49 7.09 -16.63 3.28
CA PRO A 49 6.21 -17.53 2.53
C PRO A 49 5.02 -18.06 3.33
N GLU A 50 5.16 -18.17 4.66
CA GLU A 50 4.14 -18.68 5.59
C GLU A 50 2.89 -17.79 5.64
N VAL A 51 2.98 -16.58 5.10
CA VAL A 51 1.95 -15.54 5.12
C VAL A 51 1.00 -15.66 3.93
N ARG A 52 1.17 -16.59 2.98
CA ARG A 52 0.36 -16.59 1.73
C ARG A 52 -1.15 -16.49 1.94
N LYS A 53 -1.74 -17.23 2.90
CA LYS A 53 -3.17 -17.12 3.22
C LYS A 53 -3.53 -15.76 3.84
N MET A 54 -2.67 -15.22 4.70
CA MET A 54 -2.84 -13.90 5.29
C MET A 54 -2.69 -12.79 4.24
N PHE A 55 -1.77 -12.97 3.28
CA PHE A 55 -1.56 -12.10 2.14
C PHE A 55 -2.80 -12.07 1.24
N GLU A 56 -3.29 -13.24 0.80
CA GLU A 56 -4.50 -13.32 -0.04
C GLU A 56 -5.71 -12.68 0.66
N HIS A 57 -5.88 -12.93 1.97
CA HIS A 57 -6.93 -12.29 2.76
C HIS A 57 -6.76 -10.76 2.87
N GLU A 58 -5.54 -10.27 3.10
CA GLU A 58 -5.24 -8.84 3.16
C GLU A 58 -5.54 -8.16 1.81
N VAL A 59 -5.16 -8.81 0.71
CA VAL A 59 -5.45 -8.33 -0.65
C VAL A 59 -6.96 -8.31 -0.91
N ASP A 60 -7.69 -9.37 -0.57
CA ASP A 60 -9.15 -9.44 -0.78
C ASP A 60 -9.88 -8.28 -0.07
N VAL A 61 -9.47 -7.98 1.17
CA VAL A 61 -10.03 -6.87 1.93
C VAL A 61 -9.63 -5.52 1.33
N TRP A 62 -8.34 -5.32 1.05
CA TRP A 62 -7.79 -4.03 0.64
C TRP A 62 -8.19 -3.65 -0.79
N PHE A 63 -8.25 -4.60 -1.72
CA PHE A 63 -8.61 -4.35 -3.12
C PHE A 63 -10.02 -3.74 -3.27
N GLY A 64 -10.95 -4.12 -2.39
CA GLY A 64 -12.31 -3.55 -2.36
C GLY A 64 -12.42 -2.15 -1.77
N LEU A 65 -11.33 -1.56 -1.28
CA LEU A 65 -11.34 -0.24 -0.65
C LEU A 65 -11.13 0.89 -1.66
N SER A 66 -12.01 1.88 -1.62
CA SER A 66 -11.90 3.09 -2.42
C SER A 66 -12.31 4.31 -1.59
N HIS A 67 -11.31 5.07 -1.14
CA HIS A 67 -11.50 6.26 -0.33
C HIS A 67 -10.29 7.20 -0.47
N PRO A 68 -10.46 8.53 -0.56
CA PRO A 68 -9.35 9.48 -0.75
C PRO A 68 -8.30 9.48 0.38
N HIS A 69 -8.62 8.95 1.55
CA HIS A 69 -7.71 8.83 2.70
C HIS A 69 -7.33 7.37 3.04
N VAL A 70 -7.49 6.45 2.08
CA VAL A 70 -6.97 5.08 2.17
C VAL A 70 -6.15 4.83 0.90
N VAL A 71 -4.90 4.38 1.06
CA VAL A 71 -4.02 4.08 -0.09
C VAL A 71 -4.71 3.08 -1.00
N ARG A 72 -4.84 3.40 -2.28
CA ARG A 72 -5.48 2.49 -3.23
C ARG A 72 -4.55 1.32 -3.57
N LEU A 73 -5.06 0.10 -3.43
CA LEU A 73 -4.43 -1.09 -3.99
C LEU A 73 -4.85 -1.23 -5.45
N PHE A 74 -3.89 -1.41 -6.35
CA PHE A 74 -4.14 -1.66 -7.76
C PHE A 74 -4.20 -3.14 -8.08
N GLY A 75 -3.42 -3.94 -7.37
CA GLY A 75 -3.45 -5.39 -7.46
C GLY A 75 -2.31 -6.02 -6.68
N ALA A 76 -2.19 -7.33 -6.78
CA ALA A 76 -1.15 -8.09 -6.10
C ALA A 76 -0.75 -9.35 -6.89
N CYS A 77 0.49 -9.80 -6.72
CA CYS A 77 0.95 -11.09 -7.23
C CYS A 77 1.24 -11.99 -6.05
N HIS A 78 0.62 -13.18 -6.00
CA HIS A 78 0.90 -14.20 -4.99
C HIS A 78 1.81 -15.32 -5.51
N ILE A 79 2.17 -15.29 -6.80
CA ILE A 79 3.00 -16.30 -7.48
C ILE A 79 4.47 -15.90 -7.37
N GLY A 80 5.31 -16.80 -6.87
CA GLY A 80 6.72 -16.50 -6.62
C GLY A 80 6.89 -15.68 -5.33
N THR A 81 7.59 -14.55 -5.41
CA THR A 81 7.69 -13.58 -4.30
C THR A 81 6.40 -12.77 -4.23
N PRO A 82 5.63 -12.82 -3.12
CA PRO A 82 4.37 -12.09 -3.03
C PRO A 82 4.61 -10.58 -3.03
N VAL A 83 3.83 -9.85 -3.84
CA VAL A 83 3.93 -8.39 -3.95
C VAL A 83 2.57 -7.71 -3.96
N PHE A 84 2.49 -6.54 -3.32
CA PHE A 84 1.37 -5.60 -3.47
C PHE A 84 1.79 -4.47 -4.40
N ALA A 85 0.93 -4.06 -5.33
CA ALA A 85 1.10 -2.87 -6.16
C ALA A 85 0.04 -1.82 -5.79
N CYS A 86 0.47 -0.69 -5.23
CA CYS A 86 -0.43 0.34 -4.70
C CYS A 86 -0.02 1.76 -5.08
N GLU A 87 -0.90 2.71 -4.75
CA GLU A 87 -0.71 4.13 -5.02
C GLU A 87 0.59 4.68 -4.42
N TYR A 88 1.31 5.48 -5.22
CA TYR A 88 2.51 6.18 -4.77
C TYR A 88 2.19 7.46 -3.97
N ALA A 89 2.64 7.48 -2.71
CA ALA A 89 2.59 8.62 -1.82
C ALA A 89 3.97 9.28 -1.71
N SER A 90 4.20 10.32 -2.52
CA SER A 90 5.53 10.91 -2.76
C SER A 90 6.19 11.60 -1.56
N ASN A 91 5.43 11.99 -0.54
CA ASN A 91 5.97 12.66 0.65
C ASN A 91 6.34 11.69 1.79
N GLY A 92 6.24 10.38 1.55
CA GLY A 92 6.64 9.34 2.50
C GLY A 92 5.70 9.22 3.70
N SER A 93 6.22 8.66 4.79
CA SER A 93 5.46 8.43 6.02
C SER A 93 5.15 9.71 6.79
N LEU A 94 4.04 9.71 7.52
CA LEU A 94 3.54 10.86 8.26
C LEU A 94 4.54 11.32 9.33
N ASP A 95 5.23 10.38 10.00
CA ASP A 95 6.24 10.72 11.02
C ASP A 95 7.39 11.54 10.42
N ARG A 96 7.88 11.14 9.23
CA ARG A 96 8.95 11.84 8.52
C ARG A 96 8.47 13.15 7.96
N TYR A 97 7.24 13.20 7.45
CA TYR A 97 6.64 14.39 6.92
C TYR A 97 6.46 15.48 7.98
N LEU A 98 5.86 15.16 9.12
CA LEU A 98 5.57 16.12 10.18
C LEU A 98 6.82 16.68 10.88
N ARG A 99 7.96 15.97 10.84
CA ARG A 99 9.24 16.54 11.29
C ARG A 99 9.65 17.78 10.47
N LYS A 100 9.27 17.83 9.19
CA LYS A 100 9.52 18.96 8.29
C LYS A 100 8.34 19.94 8.24
N HIS A 101 7.13 19.45 8.46
CA HIS A 101 5.87 20.20 8.35
C HIS A 101 5.05 20.18 9.66
N PRO A 102 5.60 20.64 10.81
CA PRO A 102 4.95 20.49 12.10
C PRO A 102 3.61 21.22 12.22
N LYS A 103 3.42 22.29 11.43
CA LYS A 103 2.19 23.09 11.41
C LYS A 103 0.99 22.35 10.80
N GLU A 104 1.21 21.27 10.05
CA GLU A 104 0.17 20.52 9.35
C GLU A 104 -0.41 19.35 10.17
N ILE A 105 0.09 19.13 11.39
CA ILE A 105 -0.25 17.96 12.22
C ILE A 105 -1.75 17.72 12.34
N TRP A 106 -2.54 18.75 12.68
CA TRP A 106 -3.96 18.60 12.90
C TRP A 106 -4.72 18.26 11.62
N GLN A 107 -4.32 18.87 10.50
CA GLN A 107 -4.91 18.55 9.20
C GLN A 107 -4.63 17.09 8.83
N LYS A 108 -3.37 16.64 8.96
CA LYS A 108 -3.00 15.27 8.58
C LYS A 108 -3.59 14.20 9.50
N LEU A 109 -3.72 14.49 10.79
CA LEU A 109 -4.42 13.59 11.71
C LEU A 109 -5.93 13.53 11.42
N HIS A 110 -6.55 14.65 11.01
CA HIS A 110 -7.94 14.65 10.58
C HIS A 110 -8.14 13.81 9.29
N GLU A 111 -7.29 14.00 8.28
CA GLU A 111 -7.29 13.18 7.05
C GLU A 111 -7.15 11.68 7.37
N ALA A 112 -6.21 11.32 8.26
CA ALA A 112 -6.03 9.94 8.71
C ALA A 112 -7.28 9.40 9.43
N ALA A 113 -7.92 10.21 10.29
CA ALA A 113 -9.14 9.83 11.00
C ALA A 113 -10.32 9.57 10.04
N LEU A 114 -10.43 10.33 8.94
CA LEU A 114 -11.42 10.07 7.89
C LEU A 114 -11.18 8.71 7.21
N GLY A 115 -9.91 8.35 6.94
CA GLY A 115 -9.54 7.03 6.44
C GLY A 115 -9.96 5.90 7.40
N VAL A 116 -9.66 6.07 8.70
CA VAL A 116 -10.03 5.09 9.73
C VAL A 116 -11.54 4.98 9.90
N GLN A 117 -12.26 6.10 9.87
CA GLN A 117 -13.73 6.12 9.91
C GLN A 117 -14.32 5.30 8.75
N TYR A 118 -13.77 5.45 7.55
CA TYR A 118 -14.18 4.67 6.37
C TYR A 118 -13.92 3.17 6.55
N LEU A 119 -12.77 2.76 7.11
CA LEU A 119 -12.50 1.36 7.42
C LEU A 119 -13.52 0.81 8.43
N HIS A 120 -13.78 1.55 9.50
CA HIS A 120 -14.68 1.14 10.57
C HIS A 120 -16.13 1.03 10.10
N SER A 121 -16.59 1.90 9.19
CA SER A 121 -17.95 1.80 8.62
C SER A 121 -18.18 0.53 7.79
N ARG A 122 -17.09 -0.17 7.41
CA ARG A 122 -17.10 -1.46 6.72
C ARG A 122 -16.75 -2.64 7.63
N GLY A 123 -16.64 -2.42 8.94
CA GLY A 123 -16.28 -3.47 9.90
C GLY A 123 -14.81 -3.90 9.84
N ILE A 124 -13.93 -3.08 9.26
CA ILE A 124 -12.51 -3.39 9.11
C ILE A 124 -11.72 -2.67 10.20
N ILE A 125 -10.91 -3.42 10.95
CA ILE A 125 -9.96 -2.89 11.93
C ILE A 125 -8.57 -2.89 11.28
N HIS A 126 -7.87 -1.75 11.25
CA HIS A 126 -6.53 -1.68 10.63
C HIS A 126 -5.50 -2.58 11.32
N GLY A 127 -5.53 -2.69 12.66
CA GLY A 127 -4.66 -3.61 13.43
C GLY A 127 -3.21 -3.17 13.65
N ASP A 128 -2.70 -2.16 12.93
CA ASP A 128 -1.32 -1.62 13.10
C ASP A 128 -1.27 -0.12 12.78
N LEU A 129 -2.21 0.66 13.32
CA LEU A 129 -2.27 2.10 13.06
C LEU A 129 -1.16 2.84 13.82
N LYS A 130 -0.20 3.39 13.07
CA LYS A 130 0.91 4.22 13.56
C LYS A 130 1.38 5.19 12.48
N CYS A 131 2.05 6.29 12.86
CA CYS A 131 2.49 7.32 11.91
C CYS A 131 3.40 6.80 10.78
N ASN A 132 4.13 5.71 11.01
CA ASN A 132 4.98 5.10 9.98
C ASN A 132 4.16 4.35 8.89
N ASN A 133 2.92 3.98 9.19
CA ASN A 133 1.99 3.30 8.27
C ASN A 133 0.98 4.26 7.64
N ILE A 134 1.00 5.55 8.01
CA ILE A 134 0.25 6.60 7.34
C ILE A 134 1.20 7.28 6.37
N VAL A 135 0.81 7.40 5.10
CA VAL A 135 1.63 8.02 4.05
C VAL A 135 1.00 9.31 3.55
N VAL A 136 1.83 10.23 3.09
CA VAL A 136 1.41 11.55 2.61
C VAL A 136 1.65 11.64 1.12
N LYS A 137 0.59 11.94 0.36
CA LYS A 137 0.68 12.24 -1.07
C LYS A 137 1.04 13.71 -1.27
N SER A 138 1.78 14.05 -2.33
CA SER A 138 1.86 15.45 -2.75
C SER A 138 0.50 15.93 -3.23
N VAL A 139 0.11 17.12 -2.76
CA VAL A 139 -0.93 17.89 -3.45
C VAL A 139 -0.31 18.28 -4.80
N LYS A 140 -1.02 18.04 -5.91
CA LYS A 140 -0.64 18.60 -7.21
C LYS A 140 -0.95 20.10 -7.22
#